data_AF-A0AAD9G081-F1
#
_entry.id   AF-A0AAD9G081-F1
#
_cell.length_a   1.000
_cell.length_b   1.000
_cell.length_c   1.000
_cell.angle_alpha   90.00
_cell.angle_beta   90.00
_cell.angle_gamma   90.00
#
_symmetry.space_group_name_H-M   'P 1'
#
loop_
_entity.id
_entity.type
_entity.pdbx_description
1 polymer ?
#
loop_
_entity_poly.entity_id
_entity_poly.type
_entity_poly.pdbx_seq_one_letter_code
_entity_poly.pdbx_strand_id
1 'polypeptide(L)'
;MWAHYCGILTLKRTGWVNNKVALPESVADHMYRMSMCCMLLDDANDTVNRSKYVVFVPVQSFVHVVVDGVTYWNRCIKMAIVHDLAESLVGDITPHDGVAEEDKHRMEKEALDEICNTLGDTPSALEIRSLWSEYEAGSTEEAKIVKDFDKFEMILQADDYERAQNVPLDDFFQSTKGKFRTPLVQSWVEELTTQRNARLSVKEPANDNRVAIGHKKQSQNVADPDLSVPISPKSVDLSPHLVPMSLAAVPTSSLLSELQKRIECANKKERRTIFIGPPGCGKGTQSPLVKDEYCLCHLATGDILRAAVAAGTEMGKKAKAAMESGALVTDEIVVGIIKDAIKSPECRRGFILDGFPRTVVQAKKLDEMLAQENTQVDAVVNFNVPDSVLVERISGRRVHPASGRSYHVKFAPPKVAGKDDITGESLIQRKDDNEATLGSRLEAFHKQTQPVIDFYRKQGKLADVNAHTDMGKVTAQIRETLGSN
;
A
#
# COMPACT_ATOMS: atom_id res chain seq x y z
N MET A 1 28.95 -6.81 -16.32
CA MET A 1 27.72 -6.62 -15.49
C MET A 1 26.54 -7.46 -15.95
N TRP A 2 25.97 -7.27 -17.15
CA TRP A 2 24.79 -8.02 -17.61
C TRP A 2 25.00 -9.56 -17.60
N ALA A 3 26.18 -10.03 -18.02
CA ALA A 3 26.51 -11.47 -17.97
C ALA A 3 26.57 -12.04 -16.53
N HIS A 4 27.11 -11.29 -15.56
CA HIS A 4 27.14 -11.71 -14.14
C HIS A 4 25.74 -11.68 -13.52
N TYR A 5 24.94 -10.66 -13.87
CA TYR A 5 23.53 -10.59 -13.47
C TYR A 5 22.71 -11.74 -14.06
N CYS A 6 22.97 -12.17 -15.30
CA CYS A 6 22.35 -13.37 -15.88
C CYS A 6 22.80 -14.66 -15.17
N GLY A 7 24.03 -14.71 -14.67
CA GLY A 7 24.56 -15.84 -13.90
C GLY A 7 23.73 -16.06 -12.63
N ILE A 8 23.55 -15.03 -11.81
CA ILE A 8 22.83 -15.16 -10.53
C ILE A 8 21.33 -15.43 -10.69
N LEU A 9 20.72 -14.94 -11.78
CA LEU A 9 19.31 -15.20 -12.14
C LEU A 9 19.04 -16.66 -12.49
N THR A 10 20.07 -17.42 -12.87
CA THR A 10 19.92 -18.80 -13.34
C THR A 10 20.61 -19.82 -12.44
N LEU A 11 21.59 -19.39 -11.63
CA LEU A 11 22.29 -20.21 -10.65
C LEU A 11 21.32 -20.72 -9.59
N LYS A 12 21.14 -22.04 -9.54
CA LYS A 12 20.29 -22.71 -8.56
C LYS A 12 21.03 -22.89 -7.25
N ARG A 13 20.32 -22.74 -6.13
CA ARG A 13 20.92 -22.98 -4.81
C ARG A 13 21.30 -24.45 -4.65
N THR A 14 22.57 -24.71 -4.43
CA THR A 14 23.20 -26.04 -4.39
C THR A 14 22.57 -26.90 -3.29
N GLY A 15 22.24 -26.31 -2.13
CA GLY A 15 21.58 -27.01 -1.04
C GLY A 15 20.25 -27.68 -1.44
N TRP A 16 19.42 -27.00 -2.23
CA TRP A 16 18.14 -27.54 -2.71
C TRP A 16 18.33 -28.61 -3.79
N VAL A 17 19.28 -28.40 -4.70
CA VAL A 17 19.64 -29.37 -5.75
C VAL A 17 20.09 -30.69 -5.11
N ASN A 18 20.96 -30.62 -4.10
CA ASN A 18 21.47 -31.78 -3.39
C ASN A 18 20.37 -32.54 -2.62
N ASN A 19 19.35 -31.82 -2.14
CA ASN A 19 18.17 -32.41 -1.48
C ASN A 19 17.05 -32.81 -2.45
N LYS A 20 17.32 -32.83 -3.77
CA LYS A 20 16.39 -33.27 -4.81
C LYS A 20 15.08 -32.48 -4.84
N VAL A 21 15.11 -31.22 -4.44
CA VAL A 21 13.98 -30.31 -4.62
C VAL A 21 13.73 -30.12 -6.11
N ALA A 22 12.48 -30.31 -6.55
CA ALA A 22 12.09 -30.07 -7.92
C ALA A 22 11.98 -28.57 -8.19
N LEU A 23 12.60 -28.11 -9.29
CA LEU A 23 12.61 -26.69 -9.68
C LEU A 23 13.04 -25.76 -8.52
N PRO A 24 14.25 -25.95 -7.98
CA PRO A 24 14.75 -25.10 -6.89
C PRO A 24 14.84 -23.66 -7.37
N GLU A 25 14.71 -22.69 -6.45
CA GLU A 25 14.88 -21.29 -6.79
C GLU A 25 16.34 -20.97 -7.16
N SER A 26 16.53 -19.81 -7.79
CA SER A 26 17.86 -19.24 -8.01
C SER A 26 18.38 -18.49 -6.80
N VAL A 27 19.69 -18.22 -6.77
CA VAL A 27 20.31 -17.31 -5.80
C VAL A 27 19.66 -15.93 -5.86
N ALA A 28 19.33 -15.42 -7.06
CA ALA A 28 18.61 -14.15 -7.21
C ALA A 28 17.22 -14.17 -6.56
N ASP A 29 16.50 -15.28 -6.63
CA ASP A 29 15.18 -15.41 -5.97
C ASP A 29 15.33 -15.35 -4.44
N HIS A 30 16.37 -15.98 -3.89
CA HIS A 30 16.70 -15.89 -2.46
C HIS A 30 17.02 -14.45 -2.03
N MET A 31 17.92 -13.78 -2.75
CA MET A 31 18.27 -12.36 -2.49
C MET A 31 17.04 -11.44 -2.58
N TYR A 32 16.15 -11.71 -3.54
CA TYR A 32 14.89 -10.99 -3.68
C TYR A 32 13.97 -11.21 -2.47
N ARG A 33 13.76 -12.46 -2.04
CA ARG A 33 12.90 -12.76 -0.88
C ARG A 33 13.50 -12.26 0.43
N MET A 34 14.83 -12.28 0.60
CA MET A 34 15.49 -11.60 1.71
C MET A 34 15.25 -10.09 1.70
N SER A 35 15.30 -9.47 0.52
CA SER A 35 14.97 -8.04 0.37
C SER A 35 13.53 -7.78 0.77
N MET A 36 12.60 -8.68 0.45
CA MET A 36 11.20 -8.61 0.90
C MET A 36 11.09 -8.76 2.42
N CYS A 37 11.86 -9.66 3.06
CA CYS A 37 11.91 -9.76 4.53
C CYS A 37 12.39 -8.44 5.16
N CYS A 38 13.38 -7.76 4.55
CA CYS A 38 13.83 -6.45 5.00
C CYS A 38 12.75 -5.37 4.90
N MET A 39 11.78 -5.50 3.98
CA MET A 39 10.63 -4.58 3.90
C MET A 39 9.62 -4.76 5.04
N LEU A 40 9.64 -5.92 5.70
CA LEU A 40 8.76 -6.20 6.83
C LEU A 40 9.28 -5.59 8.14
N LEU A 41 10.47 -4.97 8.12
CA LEU A 41 10.98 -4.18 9.22
C LEU A 41 10.18 -2.88 9.34
N ASP A 42 9.65 -2.60 10.54
CA ASP A 42 8.90 -1.37 10.83
C ASP A 42 9.77 -0.40 11.66
N ASP A 43 9.80 0.90 11.29
CA ASP A 43 10.68 1.98 11.81
C ASP A 43 10.32 2.57 13.21
N ALA A 44 9.65 1.82 14.08
CA ALA A 44 8.37 2.33 14.49
C ALA A 44 8.04 2.07 16.04
N ASN A 45 8.72 1.18 16.76
CA ASN A 45 8.61 0.84 18.20
C ASN A 45 7.27 0.32 18.72
N ASP A 46 6.86 -0.86 18.40
CA ASP A 46 7.24 -2.11 18.99
C ASP A 46 8.57 -2.69 18.36
N THR A 47 8.80 -2.94 17.09
CA THR A 47 7.73 -3.07 16.14
C THR A 47 7.28 -1.64 15.75
N VAL A 48 6.05 -1.13 15.89
CA VAL A 48 5.45 -0.09 15.01
C VAL A 48 5.03 1.35 15.56
N ASN A 49 5.44 2.41 14.86
CA ASN A 49 5.14 3.83 14.56
C ASN A 49 5.21 4.01 13.02
N ARG A 50 4.02 3.98 12.42
CA ARG A 50 3.70 4.17 11.01
C ARG A 50 3.97 5.59 10.49
N SER A 51 5.12 6.15 10.76
CA SER A 51 5.51 7.44 10.21
C SER A 51 6.98 7.45 9.83
N LYS A 52 7.31 6.88 8.66
CA LYS A 52 8.16 7.50 7.62
C LYS A 52 8.60 6.50 6.53
N TYR A 53 8.00 6.67 5.37
CA TYR A 53 8.52 6.39 4.01
C TYR A 53 8.74 4.92 3.61
N VAL A 54 7.99 4.51 2.58
CA VAL A 54 8.34 3.42 1.67
C VAL A 54 8.73 4.12 0.36
N VAL A 55 9.99 4.01 -0.04
CA VAL A 55 10.47 4.37 -1.38
C VAL A 55 11.07 3.11 -2.01
N PHE A 56 10.26 2.37 -2.75
CA PHE A 56 10.76 1.25 -3.55
C PHE A 56 11.29 1.79 -4.87
N VAL A 57 12.58 1.59 -5.13
CA VAL A 57 13.22 1.95 -6.41
C VAL A 57 13.25 0.70 -7.30
N PRO A 58 12.85 0.77 -8.59
CA PRO A 58 13.00 -0.33 -9.52
C PRO A 58 14.47 -0.58 -9.88
N VAL A 59 14.81 -1.83 -10.21
CA VAL A 59 16.15 -2.36 -10.56
C VAL A 59 16.74 -1.73 -11.85
N GLN A 60 16.24 -0.60 -12.34
CA GLN A 60 16.64 0.01 -13.62
C GLN A 60 17.09 1.47 -13.54
N SER A 61 17.25 2.07 -12.35
CA SER A 61 17.73 3.46 -12.25
C SER A 61 18.65 3.68 -11.05
N PHE A 62 19.91 3.26 -11.19
CA PHE A 62 21.03 3.67 -10.33
C PHE A 62 21.44 5.12 -10.69
N VAL A 63 20.74 6.14 -10.18
CA VAL A 63 21.24 7.52 -10.18
C VAL A 63 20.80 8.25 -8.91
N HIS A 64 21.78 8.56 -8.06
CA HIS A 64 21.83 9.55 -6.96
C HIS A 64 20.53 10.09 -6.34
N VAL A 65 20.36 9.84 -5.03
CA VAL A 65 19.80 10.82 -4.08
C VAL A 65 20.64 10.79 -2.80
N VAL A 66 21.35 11.90 -2.55
CA VAL A 66 21.90 12.27 -1.24
C VAL A 66 20.90 13.22 -0.60
N VAL A 67 20.22 12.77 0.47
CA VAL A 67 19.51 13.61 1.43
C VAL A 67 19.69 12.96 2.80
N ASP A 68 20.11 13.76 3.78
CA ASP A 68 20.39 13.35 5.16
C ASP A 68 19.27 12.51 5.78
N GLY A 69 19.60 11.25 6.14
CA GLY A 69 18.70 10.30 6.81
C GLY A 69 18.56 8.98 6.06
N VAL A 70 19.59 8.13 6.09
CA VAL A 70 19.49 6.74 5.61
C VAL A 70 18.51 5.99 6.52
N THR A 71 17.37 5.54 6.00
CA THR A 71 16.45 4.66 6.75
C THR A 71 17.04 3.25 6.85
N TYR A 72 16.85 2.59 7.99
CA TYR A 72 17.46 1.30 8.34
C TYR A 72 17.17 0.21 7.29
N TRP A 73 15.90 0.11 6.86
CA TRP A 73 15.48 -0.89 5.87
C TRP A 73 16.09 -0.66 4.47
N ASN A 74 16.37 0.59 4.05
CA ASN A 74 17.02 0.87 2.76
C ASN A 74 18.44 0.28 2.73
N ARG A 75 19.15 0.33 3.86
CA ARG A 75 20.49 -0.26 3.98
C ARG A 75 20.41 -1.78 4.02
N CYS A 76 19.49 -2.35 4.79
CA CYS A 76 19.26 -3.81 4.83
C CYS A 76 18.90 -4.39 3.46
N ILE A 77 18.02 -3.74 2.69
CA ILE A 77 17.67 -4.17 1.33
C ILE A 77 18.90 -4.15 0.42
N LYS A 78 19.65 -3.05 0.41
CA LYS A 78 20.87 -2.96 -0.41
C LYS A 78 21.86 -4.06 -0.02
N MET A 79 22.02 -4.34 1.27
CA MET A 79 22.87 -5.41 1.77
C MET A 79 22.38 -6.80 1.33
N ALA A 80 21.08 -7.08 1.44
CA ALA A 80 20.47 -8.33 0.96
C ALA A 80 20.67 -8.53 -0.56
N ILE A 81 20.66 -7.45 -1.35
CA ILE A 81 20.89 -7.51 -2.81
C ILE A 81 22.37 -7.75 -3.16
N VAL A 82 23.32 -7.48 -2.27
CA VAL A 82 24.75 -7.64 -2.60
C VAL A 82 25.44 -8.80 -1.90
N HIS A 83 24.86 -9.37 -0.84
CA HIS A 83 25.56 -10.36 0.01
C HIS A 83 26.06 -11.59 -0.77
N ASP A 84 25.22 -12.16 -1.63
CA ASP A 84 25.56 -13.32 -2.47
C ASP A 84 25.99 -12.94 -3.89
N LEU A 85 26.28 -11.66 -4.15
CA LEU A 85 26.62 -11.21 -5.51
C LEU A 85 27.86 -11.93 -6.07
N ALA A 86 28.79 -12.30 -5.20
CA ALA A 86 30.00 -13.05 -5.54
C ALA A 86 29.69 -14.46 -6.10
N GLU A 87 28.59 -15.09 -5.69
CA GLU A 87 28.18 -16.42 -6.16
C GLU A 87 27.92 -16.47 -7.66
N SER A 88 27.65 -15.32 -8.29
CA SER A 88 27.54 -15.21 -9.75
C SER A 88 28.81 -15.64 -10.51
N LEU A 89 29.96 -15.65 -9.83
CA LEU A 89 31.26 -16.08 -10.37
C LEU A 89 31.77 -17.36 -9.70
N VAL A 90 31.64 -17.49 -8.38
CA VAL A 90 32.20 -18.64 -7.64
C VAL A 90 31.24 -19.82 -7.51
N GLY A 91 29.96 -19.62 -7.81
CA GLY A 91 28.88 -20.58 -7.54
C GLY A 91 28.41 -20.53 -6.08
N ASP A 92 27.27 -21.18 -5.80
CA ASP A 92 26.76 -21.35 -4.43
C ASP A 92 27.56 -22.47 -3.73
N ILE A 93 28.62 -22.09 -3.02
CA ILE A 93 29.52 -23.00 -2.30
C ILE A 93 28.93 -23.37 -0.94
N THR A 94 28.69 -24.66 -0.75
CA THR A 94 28.13 -25.25 0.47
C THR A 94 29.19 -25.93 1.33
N PRO A 95 28.90 -26.22 2.62
CA PRO A 95 29.80 -26.99 3.47
C PRO A 95 30.13 -28.40 2.95
N HIS A 96 29.32 -28.94 2.02
CA HIS A 96 29.54 -30.27 1.42
C HIS A 96 30.61 -30.27 0.32
N ASP A 97 30.99 -29.11 -0.19
CA ASP A 97 31.95 -28.98 -1.31
C ASP A 97 33.41 -29.12 -0.86
N GLY A 98 33.66 -29.27 0.46
CA GLY A 98 35.00 -29.50 1.01
C GLY A 98 35.94 -28.29 0.93
N VAL A 99 35.41 -27.11 0.63
CA VAL A 99 36.15 -25.84 0.61
C VAL A 99 36.22 -25.28 2.03
N ALA A 100 37.43 -24.91 2.49
CA ALA A 100 37.60 -24.29 3.80
C ALA A 100 36.91 -22.91 3.85
N GLU A 101 36.41 -22.51 5.02
CA GLU A 101 35.69 -21.22 5.19
C GLU A 101 36.56 -20.01 4.78
N GLU A 102 37.85 -20.06 5.10
CA GLU A 102 38.83 -19.02 4.71
C GLU A 102 39.03 -18.95 3.19
N ASP A 103 39.05 -20.10 2.51
CA ASP A 103 39.17 -20.17 1.05
C ASP A 103 37.89 -19.72 0.37
N LYS A 104 36.72 -20.11 0.89
CA LYS A 104 35.42 -19.63 0.42
C LYS A 104 35.37 -18.11 0.48
N HIS A 105 35.68 -17.53 1.64
CA HIS A 105 35.65 -16.09 1.83
C HIS A 105 36.65 -15.36 0.91
N ARG A 106 37.86 -15.92 0.71
CA ARG A 106 38.84 -15.36 -0.22
C ARG A 106 38.33 -15.36 -1.66
N MET A 107 37.75 -16.47 -2.12
CA MET A 107 37.19 -16.59 -3.46
C MET A 107 36.03 -15.62 -3.69
N GLU A 108 35.11 -15.51 -2.73
CA GLU A 108 33.97 -14.58 -2.82
C GLU A 108 34.43 -13.13 -2.86
N LYS A 109 35.45 -12.78 -2.06
CA LYS A 109 36.03 -11.44 -2.08
C LYS A 109 36.69 -11.11 -3.42
N GLU A 110 37.48 -12.03 -3.97
CA GLU A 110 38.11 -11.87 -5.29
C GLU A 110 37.05 -11.67 -6.39
N ALA A 111 35.96 -12.44 -6.35
CA ALA A 111 34.83 -12.31 -7.26
C ALA A 111 34.09 -10.97 -7.11
N LEU A 112 33.82 -10.52 -5.88
CA LEU A 112 33.20 -9.23 -5.63
C LEU A 112 34.09 -8.09 -6.15
N ASP A 113 35.40 -8.18 -5.93
CA ASP A 113 36.37 -7.21 -6.41
C ASP A 113 36.38 -7.16 -7.94
N GLU A 114 36.30 -8.31 -8.62
CA GLU A 114 36.16 -8.37 -10.09
C GLU A 114 34.88 -7.68 -10.55
N ILE A 115 33.72 -8.00 -9.95
CA ILE A 115 32.43 -7.38 -10.27
C ILE A 115 32.52 -5.87 -10.10
N CYS A 116 33.09 -5.40 -8.99
CA CYS A 116 33.26 -3.97 -8.72
C CYS A 116 34.27 -3.30 -9.64
N ASN A 117 35.32 -4.00 -10.09
CA ASN A 117 36.27 -3.48 -11.08
C ASN A 117 35.59 -3.25 -12.44
N THR A 118 34.62 -4.08 -12.82
CA THR A 118 33.83 -3.85 -14.05
C THR A 118 32.97 -2.59 -14.00
N LEU A 119 32.67 -2.08 -12.80
CA LEU A 119 31.96 -0.83 -12.58
C LEU A 119 32.87 0.41 -12.60
N GLY A 120 34.20 0.24 -12.58
CA GLY A 120 35.17 1.32 -12.45
C GLY A 120 35.10 2.06 -11.11
N ASP A 121 35.79 3.20 -11.01
CA ASP A 121 35.85 4.06 -9.82
C ASP A 121 34.54 4.87 -9.62
N THR A 122 33.42 4.16 -9.50
CA THR A 122 32.09 4.76 -9.31
C THR A 122 31.67 4.71 -7.84
N PRO A 123 30.84 5.66 -7.38
CA PRO A 123 30.26 5.62 -6.04
C PRO A 123 29.51 4.30 -5.76
N SER A 124 28.88 3.71 -6.78
CA SER A 124 28.19 2.43 -6.66
C SER A 124 29.13 1.26 -6.41
N ALA A 125 30.30 1.21 -7.07
CA ALA A 125 31.30 0.17 -6.82
C ALA A 125 31.81 0.22 -5.37
N LEU A 126 32.03 1.43 -4.85
CA LEU A 126 32.45 1.64 -3.45
C LEU A 126 31.35 1.23 -2.47
N GLU A 127 30.09 1.58 -2.75
CA GLU A 127 28.94 1.21 -1.92
C GLU A 127 28.77 -0.32 -1.85
N ILE A 128 28.87 -1.02 -2.98
CA ILE A 128 28.77 -2.49 -3.03
C ILE A 128 29.85 -3.14 -2.16
N ARG A 129 31.12 -2.75 -2.33
CA ARG A 129 32.22 -3.28 -1.49
C ARG A 129 31.99 -3.01 -0.01
N SER A 130 31.54 -1.80 0.32
CA SER A 130 31.27 -1.41 1.70
C SER A 130 30.16 -2.26 2.32
N LEU A 131 29.04 -2.45 1.61
CA LEU A 131 27.88 -3.21 2.11
C LEU A 131 28.20 -4.70 2.25
N TRP A 132 28.90 -5.28 1.28
CA TRP A 132 29.32 -6.68 1.36
C TRP A 132 30.28 -6.91 2.52
N SER A 133 31.28 -6.04 2.69
CA SER A 133 32.22 -6.13 3.82
C SER A 133 31.53 -5.95 5.18
N GLU A 134 30.54 -5.05 5.25
CA GLU A 134 29.73 -4.83 6.45
C GLU A 134 28.88 -6.07 6.80
N TYR A 135 28.23 -6.66 5.79
CA TYR A 135 27.51 -7.92 5.93
C TYR A 135 28.44 -9.00 6.46
N GLU A 136 29.55 -9.28 5.78
CA GLU A 136 30.48 -10.35 6.14
C GLU A 136 31.03 -10.20 7.56
N ALA A 137 31.41 -8.98 7.95
CA ALA A 137 31.86 -8.71 9.31
C ALA A 137 30.75 -8.84 10.38
N GLY A 138 29.47 -8.76 10.00
CA GLY A 138 28.34 -8.77 10.94
C GLY A 138 28.41 -7.62 11.95
N SER A 139 28.99 -6.49 11.53
CA SER A 139 29.48 -5.43 12.42
C SER A 139 28.39 -4.45 12.89
N THR A 140 27.31 -4.30 12.11
CA THR A 140 26.19 -3.40 12.37
C THR A 140 24.92 -4.16 12.75
N GLU A 141 23.92 -3.47 13.29
CA GLU A 141 22.61 -4.10 13.57
C GLU A 141 21.92 -4.52 12.25
N GLU A 142 22.10 -3.72 11.20
CA GLU A 142 21.66 -4.01 9.83
C GLU A 142 22.28 -5.32 9.33
N ALA A 143 23.61 -5.49 9.49
CA ALA A 143 24.27 -6.73 9.09
C ALA A 143 23.82 -7.94 9.91
N LYS A 144 23.58 -7.77 11.21
CA LYS A 144 23.07 -8.85 12.07
C LYS A 144 21.67 -9.28 11.64
N ILE A 145 20.76 -8.34 11.37
CA ILE A 145 19.39 -8.68 10.96
C ILE A 145 19.34 -9.27 9.54
N VAL A 146 20.16 -8.78 8.61
CA VAL A 146 20.25 -9.37 7.26
C VAL A 146 20.85 -10.77 7.31
N LYS A 147 21.84 -11.04 8.16
CA LYS A 147 22.34 -12.41 8.41
C LYS A 147 21.31 -13.32 9.06
N ASP A 148 20.43 -12.79 9.89
CA ASP A 148 19.29 -13.57 10.41
C ASP A 148 18.27 -13.86 9.31
N PHE A 149 17.98 -12.89 8.44
CA PHE A 149 17.08 -13.08 7.29
C PHE A 149 17.60 -14.08 6.27
N ASP A 150 18.90 -14.11 6.01
CA ASP A 150 19.55 -15.14 5.17
C ASP A 150 19.14 -16.56 5.63
N LYS A 151 19.24 -16.83 6.94
CA LYS A 151 18.88 -18.14 7.52
C LYS A 151 17.37 -18.34 7.63
N PHE A 152 16.63 -17.29 7.98
CA PHE A 152 15.19 -17.37 8.19
C PHE A 152 14.47 -17.64 6.87
N GLU A 153 14.85 -16.91 5.82
CA GLU A 153 14.33 -17.11 4.47
C GLU A 153 14.60 -18.54 4.00
N MET A 154 15.80 -19.07 4.24
CA MET A 154 16.15 -20.45 3.88
C MET A 154 15.22 -21.48 4.55
N ILE A 155 14.94 -21.36 5.85
CA ILE A 155 14.04 -22.31 6.54
C ILE A 155 12.56 -22.07 6.20
N LEU A 156 12.17 -20.84 5.88
CA LEU A 156 10.84 -20.52 5.38
C LEU A 156 10.60 -21.19 4.02
N GLN A 157 11.58 -21.08 3.12
CA GLN A 157 11.55 -21.74 1.82
C GLN A 157 11.60 -23.27 1.93
N ALA A 158 12.34 -23.81 2.91
CA ALA A 158 12.31 -25.23 3.23
C ALA A 158 10.88 -25.68 3.56
N ASP A 159 10.19 -25.00 4.48
CA ASP A 159 8.81 -25.33 4.87
C ASP A 159 7.85 -25.31 3.66
N ASP A 160 7.99 -24.33 2.77
CA ASP A 160 7.20 -24.25 1.53
C ASP A 160 7.48 -25.43 0.60
N TYR A 161 8.75 -25.85 0.44
CA TYR A 161 9.08 -27.02 -0.35
C TYR A 161 8.58 -28.33 0.27
N GLU A 162 8.64 -28.48 1.58
CA GLU A 162 8.06 -29.63 2.27
C GLU A 162 6.54 -29.72 2.03
N ARG A 163 5.85 -28.57 2.09
CA ARG A 163 4.40 -28.48 1.84
C ARG A 163 4.05 -28.83 0.41
N ALA A 164 4.81 -28.30 -0.56
CA ALA A 164 4.50 -28.43 -1.97
C ALA A 164 4.95 -29.77 -2.58
N GLN A 165 6.08 -30.31 -2.14
CA GLN A 165 6.76 -31.42 -2.81
C GLN A 165 6.93 -32.66 -1.92
N ASN A 166 6.58 -32.57 -0.64
CA ASN A 166 6.66 -33.67 0.32
C ASN A 166 8.07 -34.31 0.41
N VAL A 167 9.10 -33.46 0.31
CA VAL A 167 10.51 -33.81 0.56
C VAL A 167 10.86 -33.50 2.02
N PRO A 168 11.64 -34.35 2.72
CA PRO A 168 12.07 -34.06 4.09
C PRO A 168 13.24 -33.07 4.09
N LEU A 169 13.10 -31.93 4.78
CA LEU A 169 14.13 -30.87 4.82
C LEU A 169 14.47 -30.46 6.27
N ASP A 170 14.33 -31.39 7.23
CA ASP A 170 14.63 -31.16 8.65
C ASP A 170 16.05 -30.67 8.91
N ASP A 171 17.02 -31.14 8.12
CA ASP A 171 18.44 -30.78 8.27
C ASP A 171 18.65 -29.26 8.14
N PHE A 172 17.85 -28.57 7.32
CA PHE A 172 17.92 -27.10 7.19
C PHE A 172 17.50 -26.41 8.48
N PHE A 173 16.42 -26.84 9.12
CA PHE A 173 15.97 -26.32 10.43
C PHE A 173 16.97 -26.64 11.55
N GLN A 174 17.56 -27.83 11.53
CA GLN A 174 18.58 -28.20 12.51
C GLN A 174 19.84 -27.34 12.36
N SER A 175 20.24 -27.06 11.11
CA SER A 175 21.43 -26.27 10.80
C SER A 175 21.37 -24.82 11.30
N THR A 176 20.18 -24.26 11.50
CA THR A 176 19.97 -22.87 11.94
C THR A 176 19.69 -22.74 13.44
N LYS A 177 19.53 -23.85 14.17
CA LYS A 177 19.17 -23.83 15.59
C LYS A 177 20.22 -23.08 16.41
N GLY A 178 19.77 -22.07 17.16
CA GLY A 178 20.62 -21.24 18.03
C GLY A 178 21.52 -20.24 17.29
N LYS A 179 21.34 -20.05 15.96
CA LYS A 179 22.15 -19.12 15.17
C LYS A 179 21.52 -17.73 14.96
N PHE A 180 20.23 -17.56 15.25
CA PHE A 180 19.51 -16.29 15.14
C PHE A 180 19.85 -15.35 16.29
N ARG A 181 20.20 -14.09 15.98
CA ARG A 181 20.71 -13.12 16.95
C ARG A 181 19.69 -12.07 17.38
N THR A 182 18.78 -11.70 16.50
CA THR A 182 17.82 -10.63 16.69
C THR A 182 16.52 -11.14 17.32
N PRO A 183 15.98 -10.49 18.37
CA PRO A 183 14.75 -10.93 19.02
C PRO A 183 13.56 -11.03 18.06
N LEU A 184 13.46 -10.12 17.09
CA LEU A 184 12.42 -10.12 16.07
C LEU A 184 12.44 -11.41 15.26
N VAL A 185 13.57 -11.76 14.66
CA VAL A 185 13.66 -12.96 13.81
C VAL A 185 13.53 -14.23 14.65
N GLN A 186 14.05 -14.25 15.88
CA GLN A 186 13.83 -15.36 16.82
C GLN A 186 12.34 -15.64 17.03
N SER A 187 11.51 -14.60 17.20
CA SER A 187 10.06 -14.75 17.35
C SER A 187 9.40 -15.33 16.09
N TRP A 188 9.85 -14.93 14.90
CA TRP A 188 9.32 -15.44 13.64
C TRP A 188 9.72 -16.90 13.40
N VAL A 189 10.96 -17.26 13.78
CA VAL A 189 11.46 -18.63 13.70
C VAL A 189 10.67 -19.54 14.65
N GLU A 190 10.36 -19.08 15.86
CA GLU A 190 9.55 -19.83 16.82
C GLU A 190 8.13 -20.08 16.30
N GLU A 191 7.49 -19.06 15.72
CA GLU A 191 6.17 -19.18 15.10
C GLU A 191 6.19 -20.17 13.92
N LEU A 192 7.14 -20.01 12.98
CA LEU A 192 7.30 -20.91 11.84
C LEU A 192 7.53 -22.37 12.28
N THR A 193 8.41 -22.56 13.27
CA THR A 193 8.72 -23.90 13.81
C THR A 193 7.50 -24.52 14.49
N THR A 194 6.73 -23.73 15.23
CA THR A 194 5.49 -24.18 15.88
C THR A 194 4.46 -24.64 14.84
N GLN A 195 4.22 -23.82 13.81
CA GLN A 195 3.31 -24.17 12.72
C GLN A 195 3.75 -25.44 11.98
N ARG A 196 5.05 -25.55 11.66
CA ARG A 196 5.63 -26.72 11.00
C ARG A 196 5.46 -27.98 11.84
N ASN A 197 5.78 -27.94 13.14
CA ASN A 197 5.67 -29.08 14.04
C ASN A 197 4.22 -29.55 14.20
N ALA A 198 3.28 -28.62 14.36
CA ALA A 198 1.85 -28.95 14.40
C ALA A 198 1.41 -29.69 13.12
N ARG A 199 1.85 -29.21 11.94
CA ARG A 199 1.56 -29.87 10.66
C ARG A 199 2.14 -31.28 10.57
N LEU A 200 3.36 -31.50 11.04
CA LEU A 200 4.01 -32.81 11.02
C LEU A 200 3.35 -33.78 12.00
N SER A 201 2.93 -33.33 13.19
CA SER A 201 2.24 -34.18 14.18
C SER A 201 0.89 -34.72 13.70
N VAL A 202 0.22 -34.03 12.77
CA VAL A 202 -1.06 -34.48 12.20
C VAL A 202 -0.86 -35.54 11.11
N LYS A 203 0.36 -35.68 10.56
CA LYS A 203 0.69 -36.64 9.49
C LYS A 203 1.13 -38.02 10.00
N GLU A 204 1.38 -38.23 11.29
CA GLU A 204 1.69 -39.57 11.82
C GLU A 204 0.40 -40.37 12.09
N PRO A 205 0.13 -41.48 11.36
CA PRO A 205 -0.91 -42.41 11.78
C PRO A 205 -0.44 -43.19 13.00
N ALA A 206 -1.31 -43.30 14.01
CA ALA A 206 -1.13 -44.19 15.16
C ALA A 206 -0.94 -45.64 14.68
N ASN A 207 0.31 -46.10 14.68
CA ASN A 207 0.65 -47.48 14.38
C ASN A 207 1.09 -48.17 15.67
N ASP A 208 0.13 -48.51 16.52
CA ASP A 208 0.32 -49.45 17.62
C ASP A 208 -0.45 -50.73 17.32
N ASN A 209 0.27 -51.70 16.76
CA ASN A 209 -0.18 -53.08 16.65
C ASN A 209 1.00 -53.98 17.04
N ARG A 210 1.26 -54.06 18.34
CA ARG A 210 1.90 -55.24 18.94
C ARG A 210 0.94 -55.90 19.92
N VAL A 211 0.49 -57.08 19.50
CA VAL A 211 -0.28 -58.06 20.24
C VAL A 211 0.44 -58.43 21.55
N ALA A 212 -0.24 -58.23 22.68
CA ALA A 212 -0.01 -59.00 23.90
C ALA A 212 -1.36 -59.28 24.60
N ILE A 213 -1.62 -60.56 24.73
CA ILE A 213 -2.81 -61.22 25.26
C ILE A 213 -2.87 -61.06 26.77
N GLY A 214 -4.01 -60.67 27.36
CA GLY A 214 -4.15 -60.74 28.83
C GLY A 214 -5.37 -60.07 29.49
N HIS A 215 -6.51 -60.76 29.50
CA HIS A 215 -7.46 -60.85 30.63
C HIS A 215 -8.29 -59.63 31.10
N LYS A 216 -9.58 -59.66 30.71
CA LYS A 216 -10.82 -59.41 31.49
C LYS A 216 -10.75 -58.53 32.77
N LYS A 217 -11.55 -57.44 32.81
CA LYS A 217 -12.88 -57.40 33.47
C LYS A 217 -13.53 -56.00 33.44
N GLN A 218 -14.78 -56.01 32.99
CA GLN A 218 -15.95 -55.21 33.34
C GLN A 218 -15.91 -54.26 34.57
N SER A 219 -16.37 -53.02 34.32
CA SER A 219 -17.61 -52.41 34.86
C SER A 219 -17.52 -51.23 35.85
N GLN A 220 -18.48 -50.33 35.61
CA GLN A 220 -19.24 -49.45 36.52
C GLN A 220 -18.91 -47.95 36.56
N ASN A 221 -19.89 -47.23 36.01
CA ASN A 221 -20.30 -45.85 36.24
C ASN A 221 -20.29 -45.45 37.72
N VAL A 222 -19.89 -44.20 38.00
CA VAL A 222 -20.51 -43.36 39.03
C VAL A 222 -20.66 -41.94 38.50
N ALA A 223 -21.80 -41.34 38.85
CA ALA A 223 -22.40 -40.13 38.34
C ALA A 223 -21.73 -38.82 38.78
N ASP A 224 -21.94 -37.81 37.95
CA ASP A 224 -21.60 -36.39 38.15
C ASP A 224 -22.88 -35.63 38.56
N PRO A 225 -22.87 -34.74 39.57
CA PRO A 225 -23.95 -33.80 39.80
C PRO A 225 -23.61 -32.39 39.27
N ASP A 226 -24.48 -31.97 38.37
CA ASP A 226 -24.91 -30.62 37.98
C ASP A 226 -24.41 -29.42 38.81
N LEU A 227 -23.88 -28.40 38.12
CA LEU A 227 -23.91 -27.00 38.55
C LEU A 227 -24.04 -26.07 37.35
N SER A 228 -25.29 -25.69 37.10
CA SER A 228 -25.74 -24.66 36.18
C SER A 228 -25.50 -23.26 36.73
N VAL A 229 -24.89 -22.37 35.93
CA VAL A 229 -24.96 -20.91 36.09
C VAL A 229 -25.10 -20.26 34.71
N PRO A 230 -26.06 -19.33 34.50
CA PRO A 230 -26.38 -18.77 33.18
C PRO A 230 -25.50 -17.55 32.84
N ILE A 231 -25.03 -17.46 31.59
CA ILE A 231 -24.34 -16.26 31.07
C ILE A 231 -25.29 -15.51 30.13
N SER A 232 -25.64 -14.28 30.51
CA SER A 232 -26.37 -13.31 29.68
C SER A 232 -25.51 -12.79 28.52
N PRO A 233 -26.10 -12.38 27.38
CA PRO A 233 -25.33 -11.87 26.24
C PRO A 233 -24.83 -10.44 26.52
N LYS A 234 -23.50 -10.26 26.65
CA LYS A 234 -22.89 -8.93 26.65
C LYS A 234 -22.75 -8.42 25.21
N SER A 235 -23.52 -7.37 24.92
CA SER A 235 -23.27 -6.25 24.00
C SER A 235 -22.19 -6.44 22.92
N VAL A 236 -22.64 -6.55 21.68
CA VAL A 236 -21.80 -6.40 20.48
C VAL A 236 -21.42 -4.92 20.32
N ASP A 237 -20.13 -4.64 20.46
CA ASP A 237 -19.52 -3.36 20.10
C ASP A 237 -19.45 -3.25 18.56
N LEU A 238 -20.14 -2.25 18.00
CA LEU A 238 -20.23 -1.98 16.56
C LEU A 238 -19.54 -0.65 16.24
N SER A 239 -18.23 -0.60 16.50
CA SER A 239 -17.32 0.36 15.87
C SER A 239 -16.88 -0.20 14.50
N PRO A 240 -16.75 0.63 13.45
CA PRO A 240 -16.29 0.18 12.14
C PRO A 240 -14.77 0.00 12.21
N HIS A 241 -14.32 -1.06 12.89
CA HIS A 241 -12.95 -1.50 12.78
C HIS A 241 -12.73 -2.00 11.36
N LEU A 242 -11.77 -1.38 10.67
CA LEU A 242 -11.14 -1.90 9.46
C LEU A 242 -10.94 -3.40 9.64
N VAL A 243 -11.76 -4.21 8.96
CA VAL A 243 -11.54 -5.65 8.88
C VAL A 243 -10.13 -5.81 8.28
N PRO A 244 -9.19 -6.49 8.96
CA PRO A 244 -7.87 -6.71 8.39
C PRO A 244 -8.06 -7.53 7.12
N MET A 245 -7.91 -6.86 5.98
CA MET A 245 -7.99 -7.50 4.68
C MET A 245 -6.75 -8.41 4.58
N SER A 246 -6.97 -9.73 4.52
CA SER A 246 -5.88 -10.68 4.34
C SER A 246 -5.25 -10.46 2.97
N LEU A 247 -3.94 -10.19 2.93
CA LEU A 247 -3.19 -10.07 1.68
C LEU A 247 -3.25 -11.36 0.84
N ALA A 248 -3.50 -12.51 1.46
CA ALA A 248 -3.68 -13.79 0.76
C ALA A 248 -4.90 -13.78 -0.20
N ALA A 249 -5.88 -12.91 0.04
CA ALA A 249 -7.05 -12.75 -0.82
C ALA A 249 -6.83 -11.74 -1.97
N VAL A 250 -5.69 -11.04 -1.99
CA VAL A 250 -5.37 -10.05 -3.02
C VAL A 250 -4.56 -10.72 -4.13
N PRO A 251 -5.06 -10.76 -5.39
CA PRO A 251 -4.30 -11.33 -6.49
C PRO A 251 -2.93 -10.67 -6.66
N THR A 252 -1.88 -11.45 -6.92
CA THR A 252 -0.52 -10.94 -7.14
C THR A 252 -0.47 -9.89 -8.26
N SER A 253 -1.29 -10.04 -9.30
CA SER A 253 -1.40 -9.03 -10.37
C SER A 253 -1.91 -7.67 -9.87
N SER A 254 -2.83 -7.66 -8.91
CA SER A 254 -3.31 -6.43 -8.27
C SER A 254 -2.21 -5.79 -7.42
N LEU A 255 -1.43 -6.60 -6.69
CA LEU A 255 -0.28 -6.12 -5.92
C LEU A 255 0.79 -5.52 -6.84
N LEU A 256 1.14 -6.19 -7.93
CA LEU A 256 2.10 -5.70 -8.92
C LEU A 256 1.61 -4.43 -9.63
N SER A 257 0.32 -4.34 -9.95
CA SER A 257 -0.27 -3.13 -10.55
C SER A 257 -0.23 -1.95 -9.59
N GLU A 258 -0.53 -2.18 -8.31
CA GLU A 258 -0.43 -1.15 -7.28
C GLU A 258 1.04 -0.73 -7.04
N LEU A 259 1.98 -1.68 -7.04
CA LEU A 259 3.42 -1.40 -6.96
C LEU A 259 3.89 -0.55 -8.14
N GLN A 260 3.52 -0.93 -9.36
CA GLN A 260 3.83 -0.16 -10.57
C GLN A 260 3.26 1.27 -10.47
N LYS A 261 2.01 1.41 -10.04
CA LYS A 261 1.40 2.71 -9.82
C LYS A 261 2.21 3.53 -8.81
N ARG A 262 2.62 2.94 -7.68
CA ARG A 262 3.46 3.63 -6.68
C ARG A 262 4.82 4.06 -7.22
N ILE A 263 5.45 3.26 -8.07
CA ILE A 263 6.71 3.58 -8.74
C ILE A 263 6.53 4.77 -9.69
N GLU A 264 5.54 4.73 -10.57
CA GLU A 264 5.22 5.83 -11.50
C GLU A 264 4.89 7.12 -10.74
N CYS A 265 4.27 6.95 -9.58
CA CYS A 265 3.93 8.01 -8.68
C CYS A 265 5.17 8.61 -8.01
N ALA A 266 6.12 7.83 -7.49
CA ALA A 266 7.19 8.25 -6.56
C ALA A 266 7.91 9.55 -6.93
N ASN A 267 8.18 9.79 -8.22
CA ASN A 267 8.93 10.96 -8.68
C ASN A 267 8.07 12.22 -8.96
N LYS A 268 6.74 12.13 -8.88
CA LYS A 268 5.87 13.30 -9.11
C LYS A 268 5.92 14.27 -7.92
N LYS A 269 5.68 15.56 -8.19
CA LYS A 269 5.60 16.58 -7.13
C LYS A 269 4.38 16.38 -6.24
N GLU A 270 4.53 16.63 -4.94
CA GLU A 270 3.39 16.73 -4.03
C GLU A 270 2.53 17.94 -4.40
N ARG A 271 1.19 17.80 -4.32
CA ARG A 271 0.27 18.90 -4.63
C ARG A 271 -1.00 18.88 -3.79
N ARG A 272 -1.35 20.03 -3.23
CA ARG A 272 -2.55 20.26 -2.41
C ARG A 272 -3.44 21.24 -3.17
N THR A 273 -4.34 20.70 -3.98
CA THR A 273 -5.17 21.49 -4.90
C THR A 273 -6.63 21.49 -4.47
N ILE A 274 -7.32 22.59 -4.78
CA ILE A 274 -8.76 22.75 -4.52
C ILE A 274 -9.49 22.91 -5.84
N PHE A 275 -10.59 22.17 -6.04
CA PHE A 275 -11.46 22.35 -7.19
C PHE A 275 -12.75 23.05 -6.78
N ILE A 276 -12.94 24.27 -7.28
CA ILE A 276 -14.10 25.13 -7.01
C ILE A 276 -14.92 25.27 -8.29
N GLY A 277 -16.24 25.32 -8.15
CA GLY A 277 -17.16 25.63 -9.25
C GLY A 277 -18.58 25.21 -8.92
N PRO A 278 -19.57 25.67 -9.70
CA PRO A 278 -20.97 25.37 -9.42
C PRO A 278 -21.30 23.88 -9.59
N PRO A 279 -22.45 23.40 -9.09
CA PRO A 279 -22.88 22.02 -9.28
C PRO A 279 -23.02 21.72 -10.78
N GLY A 280 -22.39 20.64 -11.27
CA GLY A 280 -22.50 20.25 -12.68
C GLY A 280 -21.43 20.86 -13.59
N CYS A 281 -20.49 21.64 -13.05
CA CYS A 281 -19.40 22.23 -13.83
C CYS A 281 -18.34 21.22 -14.32
N GLY A 282 -18.37 19.96 -13.87
CA GLY A 282 -17.46 18.90 -14.34
C GLY A 282 -16.34 18.49 -13.37
N LYS A 283 -16.35 18.97 -12.11
CA LYS A 283 -15.36 18.56 -11.08
C LYS A 283 -15.25 17.04 -10.95
N GLY A 284 -16.36 16.34 -10.70
CA GLY A 284 -16.37 14.88 -10.55
C GLY A 284 -15.91 14.09 -11.78
N THR A 285 -15.83 14.74 -12.96
CA THR A 285 -15.23 14.17 -14.17
C THR A 285 -13.72 14.38 -14.20
N GLN A 286 -13.24 15.56 -13.79
CA GLN A 286 -11.82 15.91 -13.85
C GLN A 286 -11.03 15.44 -12.61
N SER A 287 -11.62 15.45 -11.42
CA SER A 287 -10.94 15.06 -10.17
C SER A 287 -10.35 13.65 -10.24
N PRO A 288 -11.04 12.61 -10.76
CA PRO A 288 -10.44 11.28 -10.90
C PRO A 288 -9.28 11.23 -11.91
N LEU A 289 -9.38 11.97 -13.02
CA LEU A 289 -8.30 12.04 -14.02
C LEU A 289 -7.04 12.67 -13.41
N VAL A 290 -7.22 13.76 -12.66
CA VAL A 290 -6.13 14.47 -11.97
C VAL A 290 -5.59 13.63 -10.81
N LYS A 291 -6.46 12.90 -10.09
CA LYS A 291 -6.08 11.95 -9.04
C LYS A 291 -5.09 10.93 -9.58
N ASP A 292 -5.40 10.29 -10.70
CA ASP A 292 -4.56 9.26 -11.30
C ASP A 292 -3.31 9.87 -11.97
N GLU A 293 -3.44 10.99 -12.68
CA GLU A 293 -2.32 11.63 -13.37
C GLU A 293 -1.26 12.21 -12.42
N TYR A 294 -1.68 12.78 -11.28
CA TYR A 294 -0.77 13.41 -10.30
C TYR A 294 -0.60 12.57 -9.03
N CYS A 295 -1.26 11.41 -8.94
CA CYS A 295 -1.19 10.51 -7.79
C CYS A 295 -1.54 11.17 -6.46
N LEU A 296 -2.61 11.95 -6.47
CA LEU A 296 -3.15 12.64 -5.30
C LEU A 296 -4.30 11.80 -4.73
N CYS A 297 -4.69 12.04 -3.46
CA CYS A 297 -5.99 11.54 -3.01
C CYS A 297 -7.11 12.46 -3.50
N HIS A 298 -8.30 11.91 -3.74
CA HIS A 298 -9.48 12.69 -4.11
C HIS A 298 -10.44 12.73 -2.92
N LEU A 299 -10.60 13.91 -2.33
CA LEU A 299 -11.48 14.14 -1.20
C LEU A 299 -12.73 14.89 -1.65
N ALA A 300 -13.75 14.14 -2.07
CA ALA A 300 -15.05 14.68 -2.41
C ALA A 300 -15.95 14.75 -1.17
N THR A 301 -16.09 15.94 -0.58
CA THR A 301 -16.93 16.12 0.63
C THR A 301 -18.37 15.67 0.42
N GLY A 302 -18.92 15.90 -0.77
CA GLY A 302 -20.27 15.44 -1.11
C GLY A 302 -20.42 13.92 -1.06
N ASP A 303 -19.41 13.16 -1.49
CA ASP A 303 -19.46 11.69 -1.46
C ASP A 303 -19.22 11.16 -0.05
N ILE A 304 -18.30 11.75 0.71
CA ILE A 304 -18.08 11.42 2.13
C ILE A 304 -19.38 11.61 2.93
N LEU A 305 -20.06 12.75 2.74
CA LEU A 305 -21.33 13.02 3.42
C LEU A 305 -22.45 12.06 2.97
N ARG A 306 -22.54 11.74 1.66
CA ARG A 306 -23.53 10.77 1.15
C ARG A 306 -23.31 9.36 1.72
N ALA A 307 -22.05 8.92 1.79
CA ALA A 307 -21.70 7.64 2.38
C ALA A 307 -22.08 7.59 3.86
N ALA A 308 -21.82 8.67 4.60
CA ALA A 308 -22.19 8.79 6.01
C ALA A 308 -23.72 8.77 6.24
N VAL A 309 -24.50 9.42 5.35
CA VAL A 309 -25.96 9.37 5.34
C VAL A 309 -26.46 7.94 5.08
N ALA A 310 -25.90 7.27 4.07
CA ALA A 310 -26.27 5.90 3.72
C ALA A 310 -25.94 4.90 4.84
N ALA A 311 -24.81 5.09 5.52
CA ALA A 311 -24.40 4.29 6.67
C ALA A 311 -25.16 4.63 7.97
N GLY A 312 -26.03 5.64 7.98
CA GLY A 312 -26.84 6.00 9.15
C GLY A 312 -26.04 6.55 10.33
N THR A 313 -24.81 7.03 10.11
CA THR A 313 -23.95 7.60 11.15
C THR A 313 -24.57 8.85 11.77
N GLU A 314 -24.18 9.21 13.00
CA GLU A 314 -24.66 10.43 13.66
C GLU A 314 -24.38 11.70 12.83
N MET A 315 -23.23 11.75 12.15
CA MET A 315 -22.90 12.81 11.21
C MET A 315 -23.80 12.78 9.98
N GLY A 316 -24.03 11.59 9.40
CA GLY A 316 -24.95 11.40 8.28
C GLY A 316 -26.36 11.88 8.58
N LYS A 317 -26.88 11.60 9.79
CA LYS A 317 -28.19 12.10 10.23
C LYS A 317 -28.25 13.62 10.23
N LYS A 318 -27.20 14.29 10.73
CA LYS A 318 -27.09 15.76 10.73
C LYS A 318 -26.94 16.34 9.33
N ALA A 319 -26.22 15.67 8.44
CA ALA A 319 -25.98 16.12 7.07
C ALA A 319 -27.20 15.95 6.14
N LYS A 320 -28.03 14.91 6.37
CA LYS A 320 -29.12 14.52 5.47
C LYS A 320 -30.06 15.67 5.10
N ALA A 321 -30.58 16.40 6.10
CA ALA A 321 -31.55 17.48 5.87
C ALA A 321 -30.95 18.65 5.06
N ALA A 322 -29.70 19.01 5.33
CA ALA A 322 -29.00 20.04 4.56
C ALA A 322 -28.77 19.59 3.11
N MET A 323 -28.42 18.33 2.90
CA MET A 323 -28.17 17.78 1.55
C MET A 323 -29.44 17.69 0.70
N GLU A 324 -30.57 17.31 1.29
CA GLU A 324 -31.85 17.21 0.58
C GLU A 324 -32.43 18.59 0.20
N SER A 325 -32.19 19.61 1.03
CA SER A 325 -32.62 21.00 0.75
C SER A 325 -31.65 21.80 -0.13
N GLY A 326 -30.45 21.27 -0.39
CA GLY A 326 -29.39 21.98 -1.11
C GLY A 326 -28.60 22.98 -0.25
N ALA A 327 -28.86 23.02 1.07
CA ALA A 327 -28.12 23.84 2.02
C ALA A 327 -26.72 23.26 2.32
N LEU A 328 -25.86 24.09 2.92
CA LEU A 328 -24.54 23.64 3.37
C LEU A 328 -24.63 22.99 4.75
N VAL A 329 -23.87 21.92 4.95
CA VAL A 329 -23.58 21.35 6.28
C VAL A 329 -22.70 22.36 7.04
N THR A 330 -22.82 22.39 8.37
CA THR A 330 -22.08 23.36 9.21
C THR A 330 -20.57 23.23 9.04
N ASP A 331 -19.88 24.37 9.09
CA ASP A 331 -18.45 24.48 8.82
C ASP A 331 -17.63 23.58 9.76
N GLU A 332 -18.00 23.50 11.05
CA GLU A 332 -17.32 22.67 12.05
C GLU A 332 -17.30 21.19 11.68
N ILE A 333 -18.43 20.66 11.17
CA ILE A 333 -18.55 19.25 10.81
C ILE A 333 -17.67 18.96 9.59
N VAL A 334 -17.75 19.81 8.55
CA VAL A 334 -17.03 19.56 7.29
C VAL A 334 -15.52 19.72 7.48
N VAL A 335 -15.08 20.72 8.25
CA VAL A 335 -13.65 20.91 8.57
C VAL A 335 -13.10 19.71 9.35
N GLY A 336 -13.84 19.19 10.32
CA GLY A 336 -13.42 18.00 11.07
C GLY A 336 -13.23 16.78 10.17
N ILE A 337 -14.19 16.53 9.26
CA ILE A 337 -14.11 15.42 8.30
C ILE A 337 -12.87 15.55 7.41
N ILE A 338 -12.60 16.75 6.89
CA ILE A 338 -11.44 16.99 6.03
C ILE A 338 -10.13 16.83 6.81
N LYS A 339 -10.08 17.30 8.06
CA LYS A 339 -8.91 17.16 8.93
C LYS A 339 -8.54 15.69 9.16
N ASP A 340 -9.53 14.83 9.33
CA ASP A 340 -9.28 13.40 9.51
C ASP A 340 -8.95 12.71 8.18
N ALA A 341 -9.65 13.08 7.09
CA ALA A 341 -9.45 12.47 5.78
C ALA A 341 -8.07 12.76 5.17
N ILE A 342 -7.53 13.97 5.34
CA ILE A 342 -6.20 14.35 4.82
C ILE A 342 -5.07 13.53 5.47
N LYS A 343 -5.27 12.99 6.67
CA LYS A 343 -4.28 12.14 7.36
C LYS A 343 -4.21 10.73 6.79
N SER A 344 -5.10 10.36 5.87
CA SER A 344 -5.07 9.06 5.21
C SER A 344 -3.74 8.85 4.47
N PRO A 345 -3.17 7.64 4.47
CA PRO A 345 -1.97 7.32 3.68
C PRO A 345 -2.09 7.67 2.19
N GLU A 346 -3.31 7.61 1.63
CA GLU A 346 -3.56 7.99 0.23
C GLU A 346 -3.29 9.47 -0.04
N CYS A 347 -3.48 10.35 0.95
CA CYS A 347 -3.34 11.80 0.83
C CYS A 347 -1.92 12.30 1.12
N ARG A 348 -0.99 11.38 1.39
CA ARG A 348 0.39 11.70 1.76
C ARG A 348 1.10 12.56 0.71
N ARG A 349 0.82 12.30 -0.57
CA ARG A 349 1.39 13.03 -1.70
C ARG A 349 0.65 14.31 -2.03
N GLY A 350 -0.30 14.67 -1.18
CA GLY A 350 -1.26 15.73 -1.41
C GLY A 350 -2.61 15.19 -1.87
N PHE A 351 -3.48 16.13 -2.20
CA PHE A 351 -4.91 15.88 -2.31
C PHE A 351 -5.58 16.86 -3.26
N ILE A 352 -6.75 16.44 -3.74
CA ILE A 352 -7.72 17.25 -4.46
C ILE A 352 -8.93 17.40 -3.53
N LEU A 353 -9.19 18.61 -3.05
CA LEU A 353 -10.42 18.92 -2.33
C LEU A 353 -11.51 19.29 -3.34
N ASP A 354 -12.50 18.41 -3.48
CA ASP A 354 -13.64 18.58 -4.40
C ASP A 354 -14.90 18.97 -3.61
N GLY A 355 -15.31 20.23 -3.76
CA GLY A 355 -16.47 20.76 -3.09
C GLY A 355 -16.22 21.23 -1.64
N PHE A 356 -14.96 21.50 -1.29
CA PHE A 356 -14.53 22.18 -0.07
C PHE A 356 -13.27 23.00 -0.36
N PRO A 357 -13.11 24.21 0.20
CA PRO A 357 -14.04 24.95 1.03
C PRO A 357 -15.19 25.59 0.23
N ARG A 358 -16.34 25.79 0.88
CA ARG A 358 -17.53 26.45 0.33
C ARG A 358 -17.86 27.80 0.97
N THR A 359 -17.23 28.12 2.11
CA THR A 359 -17.33 29.42 2.79
C THR A 359 -15.93 29.96 3.05
N VAL A 360 -15.79 31.27 3.23
CA VAL A 360 -14.50 31.90 3.57
C VAL A 360 -13.98 31.43 4.93
N VAL A 361 -14.89 31.11 5.87
CA VAL A 361 -14.53 30.55 7.18
C VAL A 361 -13.88 29.18 7.02
N GLN A 362 -14.45 28.31 6.18
CA GLN A 362 -13.83 27.02 5.85
C GLN A 362 -12.46 27.20 5.18
N ALA A 363 -12.32 28.16 4.28
CA ALA A 363 -11.04 28.43 3.61
C ALA A 363 -9.95 28.88 4.60
N LYS A 364 -10.27 29.78 5.53
CA LYS A 364 -9.34 30.19 6.60
C LYS A 364 -8.95 29.03 7.51
N LYS A 365 -9.93 28.24 7.96
CA LYS A 365 -9.68 27.05 8.81
C LYS A 365 -8.80 26.01 8.09
N LEU A 366 -8.98 25.84 6.77
CA LEU A 366 -8.13 24.97 5.97
C LEU A 366 -6.70 25.49 5.89
N ASP A 367 -6.50 26.77 5.57
CA ASP A 367 -5.16 27.39 5.51
C ASP A 367 -4.45 27.32 6.88
N GLU A 368 -5.16 27.60 7.97
CA GLU A 368 -4.63 27.48 9.34
C GLU A 368 -4.20 26.04 9.67
N MET A 369 -5.01 25.05 9.31
CA MET A 369 -4.72 23.64 9.52
C MET A 369 -3.49 23.19 8.72
N LEU A 370 -3.38 23.58 7.44
CA LEU A 370 -2.22 23.22 6.62
C LEU A 370 -0.94 23.91 7.11
N ALA A 371 -1.05 25.17 7.55
CA ALA A 371 0.08 25.91 8.10
C ALA A 371 0.65 25.26 9.38
N GLN A 372 -0.20 24.67 10.24
CA GLN A 372 0.25 23.90 11.42
C GLN A 372 1.13 22.70 11.05
N GLU A 373 0.98 22.16 9.84
CA GLU A 373 1.77 21.04 9.31
C GLU A 373 2.90 21.51 8.38
N ASN A 374 3.22 22.81 8.36
CA ASN A 374 4.18 23.42 7.41
C ASN A 374 3.84 23.13 5.94
N THR A 375 2.56 23.03 5.62
CA THR A 375 2.06 22.87 4.26
C THR A 375 1.11 24.00 3.89
N GLN A 376 0.74 24.09 2.61
CA GLN A 376 -0.21 25.10 2.13
C GLN A 376 -1.00 24.56 0.95
N VAL A 377 -2.09 25.25 0.62
CA VAL A 377 -2.76 25.08 -0.67
C VAL A 377 -1.81 25.58 -1.77
N ASP A 378 -1.51 24.72 -2.74
CA ASP A 378 -0.60 25.01 -3.85
C ASP A 378 -1.35 25.69 -5.01
N ALA A 379 -2.56 25.21 -5.32
CA ALA A 379 -3.36 25.73 -6.43
C ALA A 379 -4.86 25.58 -6.18
N VAL A 380 -5.65 26.50 -6.73
CA VAL A 380 -7.11 26.47 -6.71
C VAL A 380 -7.62 26.61 -8.13
N VAL A 381 -8.28 25.56 -8.63
CA VAL A 381 -8.85 25.51 -9.98
C VAL A 381 -10.33 25.90 -9.90
N ASN A 382 -10.69 27.02 -10.52
CA ASN A 382 -12.07 27.47 -10.63
C ASN A 382 -12.69 27.10 -11.97
N PHE A 383 -13.71 26.25 -11.94
CA PHE A 383 -14.44 25.79 -13.12
C PHE A 383 -15.52 26.79 -13.49
N ASN A 384 -15.23 27.64 -14.47
CA ASN A 384 -16.16 28.64 -14.95
C ASN A 384 -17.11 28.05 -16.00
N VAL A 385 -18.41 28.15 -15.74
CA VAL A 385 -19.50 27.68 -16.62
C VAL A 385 -20.73 28.56 -16.40
N PRO A 386 -21.45 28.96 -17.47
CA PRO A 386 -22.73 29.67 -17.34
C PRO A 386 -23.82 28.83 -16.66
N ASP A 387 -24.61 29.45 -15.79
CA ASP A 387 -25.70 28.76 -15.07
C ASP A 387 -26.72 28.09 -16.01
N SER A 388 -26.99 28.71 -17.16
CA SER A 388 -27.95 28.22 -18.16
C SER A 388 -27.62 26.82 -18.68
N VAL A 389 -26.36 26.40 -18.66
CA VAL A 389 -25.94 25.08 -19.15
C VAL A 389 -25.89 24.01 -18.06
N LEU A 390 -26.00 24.41 -16.79
CA LEU A 390 -25.88 23.49 -15.65
C LEU A 390 -27.13 22.64 -15.44
N VAL A 391 -28.31 23.15 -15.81
CA VAL A 391 -29.58 22.43 -15.70
C VAL A 391 -29.56 21.14 -16.51
N GLU A 392 -29.15 21.20 -17.78
CA GLU A 392 -29.02 20.01 -18.63
C GLU A 392 -27.97 19.04 -18.08
N ARG A 393 -26.81 19.57 -17.63
CA ARG A 393 -25.71 18.74 -17.10
C ARG A 393 -26.08 17.98 -15.82
N ILE A 394 -26.90 18.58 -14.95
CA ILE A 394 -27.32 17.94 -13.70
C ILE A 394 -28.43 16.92 -13.96
N SER A 395 -29.46 17.31 -14.72
CA SER A 395 -30.60 16.42 -15.01
C SER A 395 -30.20 15.17 -15.79
N GLY A 396 -29.21 15.28 -16.67
CA GLY A 396 -28.67 14.16 -17.44
C GLY A 396 -27.63 13.30 -16.70
N ARG A 397 -27.24 13.65 -15.47
CA ARG A 397 -26.18 12.94 -14.74
C ARG A 397 -26.62 11.56 -14.27
N ARG A 398 -25.72 10.58 -14.38
CA ARG A 398 -25.85 9.24 -13.81
C ARG A 398 -24.58 8.92 -13.02
N VAL A 399 -24.70 8.24 -11.89
CA VAL A 399 -23.58 7.95 -11.00
C VAL A 399 -23.61 6.49 -10.60
N HIS A 400 -22.45 5.85 -10.60
CA HIS A 400 -22.27 4.51 -10.06
C HIS A 400 -22.05 4.58 -8.54
N PRO A 401 -22.97 4.09 -7.68
CA PRO A 401 -22.90 4.30 -6.22
C PRO A 401 -21.61 3.79 -5.57
N ALA A 402 -21.13 2.62 -5.96
CA ALA A 402 -19.98 1.98 -5.30
C ALA A 402 -18.66 2.68 -5.60
N SER A 403 -18.53 3.29 -6.79
CA SER A 403 -17.26 3.89 -7.25
C SER A 403 -17.25 5.41 -7.31
N GLY A 404 -18.42 6.06 -7.30
CA GLY A 404 -18.56 7.49 -7.53
C GLY A 404 -18.41 7.93 -9.01
N ARG A 405 -18.08 7.01 -9.94
CA ARG A 405 -17.96 7.33 -11.38
C ARG A 405 -19.23 7.99 -11.90
N SER A 406 -19.05 9.07 -12.66
CA SER A 406 -20.13 9.89 -13.20
C SER A 406 -20.21 9.77 -14.72
N TYR A 407 -21.43 9.65 -15.22
CA TYR A 407 -21.80 9.59 -16.62
C TYR A 407 -22.86 10.66 -16.92
N HIS A 408 -23.10 10.90 -18.20
CA HIS A 408 -24.14 11.80 -18.66
C HIS A 408 -24.86 11.22 -19.87
N VAL A 409 -26.19 11.20 -19.86
CA VAL A 409 -27.01 10.57 -20.92
C VAL A 409 -26.68 11.06 -22.35
N LYS A 410 -26.24 12.32 -22.49
CA LYS A 410 -25.83 12.95 -23.76
C LYS A 410 -24.30 13.16 -23.93
N PHE A 411 -23.66 13.87 -22.99
CA PHE A 411 -22.26 14.31 -23.15
C PHE A 411 -21.21 13.23 -22.87
N ALA A 412 -21.55 12.21 -22.07
CA ALA A 412 -20.64 11.13 -21.69
C ALA A 412 -21.48 9.87 -21.36
N PRO A 413 -22.18 9.30 -22.35
CA PRO A 413 -23.06 8.16 -22.12
C PRO A 413 -22.24 6.92 -21.75
N PRO A 414 -22.77 6.05 -20.86
CA PRO A 414 -22.16 4.75 -20.64
C PRO A 414 -22.21 3.91 -21.92
N LYS A 415 -21.29 2.95 -22.07
CA LYS A 415 -21.28 1.99 -23.19
C LYS A 415 -22.58 1.20 -23.29
N VAL A 416 -23.15 0.84 -22.14
CA VAL A 416 -24.47 0.21 -22.03
C VAL A 416 -25.38 1.10 -21.20
N ALA A 417 -26.56 1.42 -21.72
CA ALA A 417 -27.49 2.34 -21.09
C ALA A 417 -27.83 1.90 -19.65
N GLY A 418 -27.61 2.80 -18.69
CA GLY A 418 -27.89 2.57 -17.27
C GLY A 418 -26.92 1.64 -16.55
N LYS A 419 -25.77 1.30 -17.17
CA LYS A 419 -24.77 0.37 -16.62
C LYS A 419 -23.40 1.03 -16.51
N ASP A 420 -22.66 0.71 -15.45
CA ASP A 420 -21.28 1.14 -15.29
C ASP A 420 -20.35 0.39 -16.27
N ASP A 421 -19.43 1.12 -16.91
CA ASP A 421 -18.57 0.58 -17.95
C ASP A 421 -17.52 -0.43 -17.43
N ILE A 422 -17.25 -0.45 -16.12
CA ILE A 422 -16.24 -1.30 -15.50
C ILE A 422 -16.90 -2.50 -14.83
N THR A 423 -17.92 -2.27 -14.00
CA THR A 423 -18.53 -3.34 -13.19
C THR A 423 -19.79 -3.94 -13.81
N GLY A 424 -20.42 -3.26 -14.77
CA GLY A 424 -21.73 -3.66 -15.30
C GLY A 424 -22.88 -3.50 -14.29
N GLU A 425 -22.64 -2.83 -13.16
CA GLU A 425 -23.65 -2.54 -12.15
C GLU A 425 -24.54 -1.37 -12.59
N SER A 426 -25.71 -1.24 -11.96
CA SER A 426 -26.69 -0.23 -12.35
C SER A 426 -26.29 1.19 -11.91
N LEU A 427 -26.45 2.15 -12.82
CA LEU A 427 -26.28 3.57 -12.54
C LEU A 427 -27.56 4.18 -11.95
N ILE A 428 -27.40 5.17 -11.08
CA ILE A 428 -28.52 5.92 -10.48
C ILE A 428 -28.45 7.41 -10.83
N GLN A 429 -29.60 8.08 -10.80
CA GLN A 429 -29.66 9.53 -10.68
C GLN A 429 -29.72 9.89 -9.19
N ARG A 430 -28.96 10.89 -8.75
CA ARG A 430 -29.01 11.31 -7.34
C ARG A 430 -30.33 12.03 -7.04
N LYS A 431 -30.83 11.92 -5.82
CA LYS A 431 -32.09 12.58 -5.42
C LYS A 431 -32.02 14.11 -5.53
N ASP A 432 -30.84 14.67 -5.30
CA ASP A 432 -30.54 16.12 -5.41
C ASP A 432 -30.25 16.59 -6.84
N ASP A 433 -30.35 15.72 -7.85
CA ASP A 433 -30.14 16.05 -9.27
C ASP A 433 -31.45 16.44 -9.96
N ASN A 434 -32.10 17.48 -9.43
CA ASN A 434 -33.33 18.07 -9.96
C ASN A 434 -33.22 19.61 -10.04
N GLU A 435 -34.10 20.24 -10.82
CA GLU A 435 -34.04 21.68 -11.11
C GLU A 435 -34.25 22.56 -9.86
N ALA A 436 -35.19 22.19 -8.99
CA ALA A 436 -35.48 22.96 -7.77
C ALA A 436 -34.28 22.98 -6.82
N THR A 437 -33.68 21.81 -6.56
CA THR A 437 -32.47 21.70 -5.74
C THR A 437 -31.25 22.33 -6.42
N LEU A 438 -31.18 22.34 -7.76
CA LEU A 438 -30.12 23.04 -8.47
C LEU A 438 -30.20 24.55 -8.25
N GLY A 439 -31.40 25.14 -8.32
CA GLY A 439 -31.60 26.57 -8.08
C GLY A 439 -31.07 27.01 -6.72
N SER A 440 -31.46 26.31 -5.64
CA SER A 440 -30.96 26.64 -4.29
C SER A 440 -29.46 26.44 -4.14
N ARG A 441 -28.87 25.43 -4.80
CA ARG A 441 -27.42 25.19 -4.78
C ARG A 441 -26.63 26.23 -5.57
N LEU A 442 -27.18 26.76 -6.68
CA LEU A 442 -26.57 27.84 -7.43
C LEU A 442 -26.60 29.13 -6.63
N GLU A 443 -27.74 29.47 -6.02
CA GLU A 443 -27.85 30.62 -5.15
C GLU A 443 -26.84 30.53 -3.98
N ALA A 444 -26.77 29.37 -3.31
CA ALA A 444 -25.80 29.14 -2.24
C ALA A 444 -24.35 29.25 -2.73
N PHE A 445 -24.04 28.74 -3.93
CA PHE A 445 -22.71 28.85 -4.52
C PHE A 445 -22.32 30.32 -4.75
N HIS A 446 -23.17 31.10 -5.41
CA HIS A 446 -22.92 32.51 -5.70
C HIS A 446 -22.82 33.35 -4.41
N LYS A 447 -23.64 33.05 -3.41
CA LYS A 447 -23.65 33.78 -2.14
C LYS A 447 -22.48 33.44 -1.22
N GLN A 448 -22.09 32.17 -1.13
CA GLN A 448 -21.16 31.69 -0.09
C GLN A 448 -19.82 31.23 -0.63
N THR A 449 -19.80 30.62 -1.82
CA THR A 449 -18.59 30.05 -2.43
C THR A 449 -17.89 31.02 -3.38
N GLN A 450 -18.61 31.93 -4.05
CA GLN A 450 -17.98 32.97 -4.87
C GLN A 450 -16.96 33.83 -4.07
N PRO A 451 -17.23 34.24 -2.81
CA PRO A 451 -16.23 34.94 -1.99
C PRO A 451 -14.96 34.11 -1.69
N VAL A 452 -15.02 32.78 -1.76
CA VAL A 452 -13.85 31.88 -1.61
C VAL A 452 -12.94 31.98 -2.82
N ILE A 453 -13.50 32.15 -4.01
CA ILE A 453 -12.74 32.37 -5.24
C ILE A 453 -11.94 33.66 -5.12
N ASP A 454 -12.55 34.73 -4.63
CA ASP A 454 -11.86 36.01 -4.40
C ASP A 454 -10.81 35.92 -3.30
N PHE A 455 -11.06 35.12 -2.25
CA PHE A 455 -10.10 34.86 -1.19
C PHE A 455 -8.81 34.24 -1.73
N TYR A 456 -8.89 33.18 -2.53
CA TYR A 456 -7.70 32.54 -3.11
C TYR A 456 -7.10 33.32 -4.28
N ARG A 457 -7.90 34.11 -5.01
CA ARG A 457 -7.41 35.03 -6.04
C ARG A 457 -6.44 36.06 -5.43
N LYS A 458 -6.80 36.64 -4.27
CA LYS A 458 -5.94 37.59 -3.55
C LYS A 458 -4.63 36.96 -3.06
N GLN A 459 -4.60 35.65 -2.82
CA GLN A 459 -3.39 34.91 -2.47
C GLN A 459 -2.53 34.53 -3.69
N GLY A 460 -2.98 34.79 -4.92
CA GLY A 460 -2.27 34.39 -6.14
C GLY A 460 -2.32 32.88 -6.43
N LYS A 461 -3.23 32.14 -5.79
CA LYS A 461 -3.34 30.66 -5.91
C LYS A 461 -4.42 30.22 -6.89
N LEU A 462 -5.26 31.15 -7.37
CA LEU A 462 -6.41 30.84 -8.21
C LEU A 462 -6.03 30.79 -9.71
N ALA A 463 -6.52 29.77 -10.39
CA ALA A 463 -6.54 29.68 -11.85
C ALA A 463 -7.95 29.36 -12.34
N ASP A 464 -8.40 30.11 -13.35
CA ASP A 464 -9.71 29.96 -13.95
C ASP A 464 -9.64 29.01 -15.17
N VAL A 465 -10.53 28.01 -15.22
CA VAL A 465 -10.66 27.09 -16.36
C VAL A 465 -12.03 27.22 -17.00
N ASN A 466 -12.07 27.29 -18.33
CA ASN A 466 -13.32 27.33 -19.08
C ASN A 466 -13.91 25.91 -19.20
N ALA A 467 -14.86 25.60 -18.33
CA ALA A 467 -15.53 24.30 -18.26
C ALA A 467 -16.73 24.17 -19.23
N HIS A 468 -16.99 25.20 -20.05
CA HIS A 468 -17.97 25.17 -21.14
C HIS A 468 -17.31 24.73 -22.46
N THR A 469 -16.39 23.76 -22.38
CA THR A 469 -15.67 23.19 -23.52
C THR A 469 -15.61 21.66 -23.41
N ASP A 470 -15.04 21.00 -24.42
CA ASP A 470 -14.85 19.55 -24.42
C ASP A 470 -13.99 19.08 -23.24
N MET A 471 -14.32 17.90 -22.71
CA MET A 471 -13.66 17.32 -21.53
C MET A 471 -12.12 17.33 -21.64
N GLY A 472 -11.56 16.95 -22.79
CA GLY A 472 -10.11 16.94 -23.02
C GLY A 472 -9.47 18.32 -23.01
N LYS A 473 -10.18 19.36 -23.47
CA LYS A 473 -9.71 20.76 -23.40
C LYS A 473 -9.71 21.28 -21.98
N VAL A 474 -10.69 20.89 -21.16
CA VAL A 474 -10.70 21.20 -19.73
C VAL A 474 -9.54 20.52 -19.03
N THR A 475 -9.28 19.23 -19.32
CA THR A 475 -8.13 18.50 -18.77
C THR A 475 -6.79 19.17 -19.14
N ALA A 476 -6.64 19.63 -20.38
CA ALA A 476 -5.45 20.34 -20.83
C ALA A 476 -5.22 21.66 -20.05
N GLN A 477 -6.27 22.47 -19.85
CA GLN A 477 -6.19 23.70 -19.05
C GLN A 477 -5.80 23.43 -17.59
N ILE A 478 -6.34 22.35 -17.00
CA ILE A 478 -5.97 21.94 -15.63
C ILE A 478 -4.49 21.52 -15.59
N ARG A 479 -4.00 20.79 -16.60
CA ARG A 479 -2.59 20.40 -16.68
C ARG A 479 -1.67 21.60 -16.81
N GLU A 480 -2.05 22.60 -17.60
CA GLU A 480 -1.31 23.87 -17.71
C GLU A 480 -1.25 24.60 -16.36
N THR A 481 -2.38 24.64 -15.66
CA THR A 481 -2.48 25.27 -14.33
C THR A 481 -1.62 24.59 -13.28
N LEU A 482 -1.69 23.26 -13.19
CA LEU A 482 -0.98 22.51 -12.16
C LEU A 482 0.49 22.30 -12.53
N GLY A 483 0.84 22.40 -13.82
CA GLY A 483 2.17 22.16 -14.36
C GLY A 483 2.47 20.68 -14.61
N SER A 484 3.45 20.39 -15.47
CA SER A 484 3.91 19.02 -15.74
C SER A 484 4.54 18.37 -14.49
N ASN A 485 4.52 17.03 -14.47
CA ASN A 485 5.04 16.21 -13.38
C ASN A 485 6.50 16.51 -13.05
#